data_AF-A0A3M2T1T6-F1
#
_entry.id   AF-A0A3M2T1T6-F1
#
_cell.length_a   1.000
_cell.length_b   1.000
_cell.length_c   1.000
_cell.angle_alpha   90.00
_cell.angle_beta   90.00
_cell.angle_gamma   90.00
#
_symmetry.space_group_name_H-M   'P 1'
#
loop_
_entity.id
_entity.type
_entity.pdbx_description
1 polymer ?
#
loop_
_entity_poly.entity_id
_entity_poly.type
_entity_poly.pdbx_seq_one_letter_code
_entity_poly.pdbx_strand_id
1 'polypeptide(L)'
;MPLFGSGSSAPNQQDAKVAVMKQVQTEAAVNNARALISRVNNNCFDHCFPKPGSSMSSPEETCISNCMEKYISMWNVVNRTYVGRISTESKKMGQDAGTLTQLGTPPSDS
;
A
#
# COMPACT_ATOMS: atom_id res chain seq x y z
N MET A 1 27.18 -35.97 37.62
CA MET A 1 26.75 -34.59 37.93
C MET A 1 25.79 -34.14 36.83
N PRO A 2 24.48 -33.96 37.11
CA PRO A 2 23.51 -33.50 36.11
C PRO A 2 23.51 -31.96 36.07
N LEU A 3 23.64 -31.38 34.87
CA LEU A 3 23.35 -29.97 34.62
C LEU A 3 22.38 -29.89 33.42
N PHE A 4 21.14 -30.31 33.69
CA PHE A 4 19.98 -29.91 32.89
C PHE A 4 19.45 -28.61 33.52
N GLY A 5 19.62 -27.50 32.81
CA GLY A 5 19.09 -26.19 33.19
C GLY A 5 18.40 -25.56 32.00
N SER A 6 17.29 -26.18 31.60
CA SER A 6 16.35 -25.68 30.59
C SER A 6 15.80 -24.32 31.01
N GLY A 7 16.35 -23.26 30.43
CA GLY A 7 15.79 -21.92 30.43
C GLY A 7 15.22 -21.58 29.06
N SER A 8 14.43 -22.48 28.47
CA SER A 8 13.66 -22.17 27.26
C SER A 8 12.45 -21.34 27.69
N SER A 9 12.64 -20.03 27.84
CA SER A 9 11.53 -19.08 27.77
C SER A 9 10.87 -19.27 26.40
N ALA A 10 9.79 -20.04 26.38
CA ALA A 10 8.93 -20.16 25.21
C ALA A 10 8.59 -18.72 24.76
N PRO A 11 8.79 -18.36 23.47
CA PRO A 11 8.35 -17.07 22.98
C PRO A 11 6.86 -16.95 23.29
N ASN A 12 6.49 -15.87 23.97
CA ASN A 12 5.12 -15.59 24.34
C ASN A 12 4.30 -15.62 23.04
N GLN A 13 3.28 -16.49 22.93
CA GLN A 13 2.56 -16.68 21.65
C GLN A 13 1.95 -15.36 21.12
N GLN A 14 1.67 -14.41 22.02
CA GLN A 14 1.29 -13.04 21.71
C GLN A 14 2.38 -12.28 20.91
N ASP A 15 3.65 -12.42 21.24
CA ASP A 15 4.75 -11.71 20.56
C ASP A 15 4.97 -12.25 19.15
N ALA A 16 4.85 -13.58 18.97
CA ALA A 16 4.89 -14.22 17.66
C ALA A 16 3.74 -13.75 16.75
N LYS A 17 2.52 -13.63 17.30
CA LYS A 17 1.35 -13.11 16.55
C LYS A 17 1.56 -11.65 16.11
N VAL A 18 2.08 -10.79 16.99
CA VAL A 18 2.34 -9.38 16.66
C VAL A 18 3.41 -9.25 15.57
N ALA A 19 4.49 -10.04 15.66
CA ALA A 19 5.54 -10.03 14.65
C ALA A 19 5.02 -10.44 13.26
N VAL A 20 4.23 -11.51 13.18
CA VAL A 20 3.61 -11.97 11.92
C VAL A 20 2.64 -10.93 11.37
N MET A 21 1.77 -10.34 12.21
CA MET A 21 0.84 -9.29 11.77
C MET A 21 1.57 -8.08 11.18
N LYS A 22 2.68 -7.65 11.80
CA LYS A 22 3.51 -6.55 11.29
C LYS A 22 4.13 -6.89 9.93
N GLN A 23 4.61 -8.12 9.76
CA GLN A 23 5.15 -8.57 8.49
C GLN A 23 4.08 -8.55 7.39
N VAL A 24 2.91 -9.13 7.66
CA VAL A 24 1.78 -9.16 6.70
C VAL A 24 1.35 -7.74 6.31
N GLN A 25 1.28 -6.81 7.26
CA GLN A 25 0.97 -5.40 6.97
C GLN A 25 2.00 -4.75 6.06
N THR A 26 3.28 -5.02 6.29
CA THR A 26 4.37 -4.46 5.48
C THR A 26 4.31 -5.01 4.05
N GLU A 27 4.13 -6.32 3.90
CA GLU A 27 3.99 -6.96 2.58
C GLU A 27 2.77 -6.43 1.82
N ALA A 28 1.66 -6.23 2.52
CA ALA A 28 0.46 -5.67 1.92
C ALA A 28 0.68 -4.22 1.45
N ALA A 29 1.32 -3.36 2.27
CA ALA A 29 1.63 -1.99 1.87
C ALA A 29 2.49 -1.97 0.58
N VAL A 30 3.54 -2.80 0.53
CA VAL A 30 4.40 -2.92 -0.65
C VAL A 30 3.63 -3.38 -1.88
N ASN A 31 2.75 -4.38 -1.73
CA ASN A 31 1.93 -4.88 -2.84
C ASN A 31 0.94 -3.82 -3.36
N ASN A 32 0.34 -3.03 -2.47
CA ASN A 32 -0.52 -1.91 -2.87
C ASN A 32 0.25 -0.81 -3.60
N ALA A 33 1.47 -0.48 -3.14
CA ALA A 33 2.34 0.48 -3.82
C ALA A 33 2.65 0.03 -5.25
N ARG A 34 3.01 -1.25 -5.43
CA ARG A 34 3.30 -1.85 -6.74
C ARG A 34 2.08 -1.79 -7.65
N ALA A 35 0.90 -2.10 -7.13
CA ALA A 35 -0.34 -2.01 -7.89
C ALA A 35 -0.66 -0.57 -8.32
N LEU A 36 -0.43 0.41 -7.44
CA LEU A 36 -0.58 1.84 -7.76
C LEU A 36 0.38 2.25 -8.87
N ILE A 37 1.67 1.92 -8.75
CA ILE A 37 2.69 2.26 -9.76
C ILE A 37 2.33 1.63 -11.11
N SER A 38 1.92 0.37 -11.14
CA SER A 38 1.48 -0.28 -12.38
C SER A 38 0.29 0.44 -13.03
N ARG A 39 -0.65 0.93 -12.22
CA ARG A 39 -1.82 1.69 -12.71
C ARG A 39 -1.44 3.06 -13.22
N VAL A 40 -0.55 3.77 -12.52
CA VAL A 40 0.03 5.05 -12.95
C VAL A 40 0.74 4.87 -14.29
N ASN A 41 1.60 3.86 -14.40
CA ASN A 41 2.35 3.58 -15.62
C ASN A 41 1.42 3.37 -16.83
N ASN A 42 0.42 2.50 -16.70
CA ASN A 42 -0.52 2.24 -17.80
C ASN A 42 -1.32 3.49 -18.15
N ASN A 43 -1.88 4.18 -17.15
CA ASN A 43 -2.74 5.35 -17.39
C ASN A 43 -1.98 6.52 -18.00
N CYS A 44 -0.79 6.82 -17.49
CA CYS A 44 0.03 7.91 -18.00
C CYS A 44 0.64 7.57 -19.36
N PHE A 45 0.98 6.31 -19.62
CA PHE A 45 1.46 5.91 -20.94
C PHE A 45 0.38 6.09 -22.01
N ASP A 46 -0.81 5.54 -21.77
CA ASP A 46 -1.94 5.64 -22.70
C ASP A 46 -2.35 7.10 -22.99
N HIS A 47 -2.24 7.98 -22.00
CA HIS A 47 -2.58 9.39 -22.14
C HIS A 47 -1.49 10.22 -22.82
N CYS A 48 -0.23 10.01 -22.42
CA CYS A 48 0.87 10.87 -22.84
C CYS A 48 1.54 10.42 -24.15
N PHE A 49 1.37 9.17 -24.58
CA PHE A 49 1.96 8.65 -25.83
C PHE A 49 0.90 8.20 -26.85
N PRO A 50 0.13 9.13 -27.43
CA PRO A 50 -0.87 8.79 -28.46
C PRO A 50 -0.24 8.28 -29.76
N LYS A 51 1.05 8.57 -30.01
CA LYS A 51 1.83 8.04 -31.13
C LYS A 51 3.22 7.64 -30.61
N PRO A 52 3.41 6.39 -30.13
CA PRO A 52 4.67 5.97 -29.55
C PRO A 52 5.79 6.00 -30.59
N GLY A 53 6.89 6.69 -30.26
CA GLY A 53 8.12 6.74 -31.04
C GLY A 53 9.27 5.99 -30.37
N SER A 54 10.45 5.99 -30.99
CA SER A 54 11.67 5.38 -30.43
C SER A 54 12.33 6.20 -29.33
N SER A 55 11.86 7.43 -29.10
CA SER A 55 12.39 8.37 -28.10
C SER A 55 11.26 9.20 -27.52
N MET A 56 11.40 9.59 -26.25
CA MET A 56 10.48 10.51 -25.59
C MET A 56 10.81 11.96 -26.00
N SER A 57 9.81 12.69 -26.48
CA SER A 57 9.91 14.11 -26.80
C SER A 57 9.67 14.96 -25.55
N SER A 58 10.23 16.18 -25.48
CA SER A 58 10.05 17.07 -24.32
C SER A 58 8.60 17.30 -23.89
N PRO A 59 7.61 17.40 -24.80
CA PRO A 59 6.20 17.45 -24.44
C PRO A 59 5.68 16.18 -23.74
N GLU A 60 6.15 15.00 -24.14
CA GLU A 60 5.80 13.71 -23.52
C GLU A 60 6.41 13.59 -22.12
N GLU A 61 7.66 14.05 -21.92
CA GLU A 61 8.30 14.09 -20.60
C GLU A 61 7.51 14.97 -19.62
N THR A 62 7.09 16.15 -20.12
CA THR A 62 6.28 17.10 -19.35
C THR A 62 4.88 16.53 -19.06
N CYS A 63 4.28 15.83 -20.02
CA CYS A 63 2.99 15.16 -19.83
C CYS A 63 3.07 14.10 -18.74
N ILE A 64 4.09 13.23 -18.78
CA ILE A 64 4.25 12.16 -17.78
C ILE A 64 4.41 12.74 -16.38
N SER A 65 5.28 13.73 -16.21
CA SER A 65 5.50 14.39 -14.91
C SER A 65 4.20 14.92 -14.33
N ASN A 66 3.43 15.66 -15.14
CA ASN A 66 2.13 16.17 -14.75
C ASN A 66 1.08 15.07 -14.49
N CYS A 67 1.10 14.01 -15.30
CA CYS A 67 0.16 12.89 -15.17
C CYS A 67 0.36 12.17 -13.84
N MET A 68 1.61 11.84 -13.50
CA MET A 68 1.93 11.14 -12.25
C MET A 68 1.51 11.97 -11.02
N GLU A 69 1.85 13.26 -11.00
CA GLU A 69 1.44 14.18 -9.92
C GLU A 69 -0.09 14.25 -9.77
N LYS A 70 -0.81 14.43 -10.87
CA LYS A 70 -2.28 14.50 -10.87
C LYS A 70 -2.91 13.17 -10.45
N TYR A 71 -2.39 12.05 -10.94
CA TYR A 71 -2.91 10.72 -10.63
C TYR A 71 -2.74 10.40 -9.14
N ILE A 72 -1.56 10.65 -8.57
CA ILE A 72 -1.30 10.43 -7.14
C ILE A 72 -2.17 11.35 -6.28
N SER A 73 -2.30 12.62 -6.67
CA SER A 73 -3.19 13.57 -5.97
C SER A 73 -4.66 13.10 -5.96
N MET A 74 -5.17 12.68 -7.12
CA MET A 74 -6.51 12.10 -7.24
C MET A 74 -6.63 10.84 -6.37
N TRP A 75 -5.66 9.93 -6.47
CA TRP A 75 -5.65 8.68 -5.73
C TRP A 75 -5.70 8.93 -4.21
N ASN A 76 -4.95 9.91 -3.69
CA ASN A 76 -4.97 10.28 -2.27
C ASN A 76 -6.34 10.76 -1.80
N VAL A 77 -7.02 11.59 -2.60
CA VAL A 77 -8.37 12.10 -2.27
C VAL A 77 -9.39 10.97 -2.28
N VAL A 78 -9.38 10.13 -3.32
CA VAL A 78 -10.28 8.98 -3.45
C VAL A 78 -10.05 8.00 -2.31
N ASN A 79 -8.79 7.66 -2.04
CA ASN A 79 -8.45 6.70 -1.00
C ASN A 79 -8.90 7.18 0.39
N ARG A 80 -8.61 8.43 0.77
CA ARG A 80 -9.05 9.00 2.05
C ARG A 80 -10.57 8.92 2.20
N THR A 81 -11.30 9.26 1.13
CA THR A 81 -12.76 9.23 1.13
C THR A 81 -13.27 7.81 1.27
N TYR A 82 -12.71 6.87 0.51
CA TYR A 82 -13.08 5.46 0.52
C TYR A 82 -12.82 4.80 1.88
N VAL A 83 -11.61 4.97 2.42
CA VAL A 83 -11.22 4.52 3.76
C VAL A 83 -12.13 5.10 4.84
N GLY A 84 -12.44 6.40 4.77
CA GLY A 84 -13.35 7.04 5.73
C GLY A 84 -14.75 6.42 5.72
N ARG A 85 -15.26 6.06 4.54
CA ARG A 85 -16.56 5.37 4.40
C ARG A 85 -16.51 3.96 4.95
N ILE A 86 -15.49 3.17 4.59
CA ILE A 86 -15.32 1.82 5.13
C ILE A 86 -15.21 1.83 6.64
N SER A 87 -14.40 2.72 7.23
CA SER A 87 -14.26 2.83 8.69
C SER A 87 -15.61 3.09 9.38
N THR A 88 -16.44 3.94 8.77
CA THR A 88 -17.78 4.26 9.29
C THR A 88 -18.72 3.05 9.20
N GLU A 89 -18.72 2.34 8.08
CA GLU A 89 -19.57 1.16 7.89
C GLU A 89 -19.09 -0.04 8.72
N SER A 90 -17.79 -0.25 8.86
CA SER A 90 -17.25 -1.33 9.68
C SER A 90 -17.49 -1.12 11.18
N LYS A 91 -17.57 0.14 11.66
CA LYS A 91 -18.03 0.44 13.03
C LYS A 91 -19.50 0.08 13.25
N LYS A 92 -20.35 0.22 12.23
CA LYS A 92 -21.76 -0.20 12.29
C LYS A 92 -21.92 -1.72 12.25
N MET A 93 -20.98 -2.44 11.63
CA MET A 93 -21.02 -3.90 11.45
C MET A 93 -20.33 -4.72 12.56
N GLY A 94 -19.67 -4.08 13.54
CA GLY A 94 -19.33 -4.73 14.81
C GLY A 94 -18.29 -5.87 14.78
N GLN A 95 -17.22 -5.80 13.98
CA GLN A 95 -15.88 -6.42 14.26
C GLN A 95 -14.86 -6.14 13.13
N ASP A 96 -13.57 -6.06 13.50
CA ASP A 96 -12.35 -6.15 12.65
C ASP A 96 -12.14 -5.15 11.48
N ALA A 97 -12.78 -4.00 11.55
CA ALA A 97 -12.58 -2.85 10.65
C ALA A 97 -11.10 -2.43 10.42
N GLY A 98 -10.28 -2.52 11.48
CA GLY A 98 -8.95 -1.91 11.51
C GLY A 98 -7.99 -2.52 10.49
N THR A 99 -8.04 -3.84 10.31
CA THR A 99 -7.12 -4.56 9.42
C THR A 99 -7.45 -4.31 7.95
N LEU A 100 -8.73 -4.21 7.58
CA LEU A 100 -9.14 -3.95 6.20
C LEU A 100 -8.77 -2.53 5.74
N THR A 101 -8.80 -1.58 6.67
CA THR A 101 -8.54 -0.16 6.38
C THR A 101 -7.06 0.10 6.12
N GLN A 102 -6.17 -0.64 6.77
CA GLN A 102 -4.71 -0.53 6.60
C GLN A 102 -4.18 -1.17 5.31
N LEU A 103 -4.95 -2.05 4.68
CA LEU A 103 -4.60 -2.68 3.41
C LEU A 103 -4.93 -1.80 2.19
N GLY A 104 -5.60 -0.65 2.36
CA GLY A 104 -5.97 0.24 1.25
C GLY A 104 -5.01 1.40 1.00
N THR A 105 -4.13 1.69 1.96
CA THR A 105 -3.17 2.79 1.86
C THR A 105 -1.82 2.28 1.34
N PRO A 106 -1.26 2.82 0.24
CA PRO A 106 0.12 2.67 -0.11
C PRO A 106 0.95 3.25 1.03
N PRO A 107 2.20 2.80 1.19
CA PRO A 107 3.13 3.40 2.11
C PRO A 107 3.23 4.88 1.73
N SER A 108 2.70 5.74 2.58
CA SER A 108 3.12 7.13 2.61
C SER A 108 4.56 7.10 3.11
N ASP A 109 5.51 7.14 2.18
CA ASP A 109 6.90 7.47 2.52
C ASP A 109 6.92 8.92 3.01
N SER A 110 6.84 9.09 4.35
CA SER A 110 7.52 10.07 5.20
C SER A 110 6.88 10.10 6.59
#